data_AF-A0A263DZJ5-F1
#
_entry.id   AF-A0A263DZJ5-F1
#
_cell.length_a   1.000
_cell.length_b   1.000
_cell.length_c   1.000
_cell.angle_alpha   90.00
_cell.angle_beta   90.00
_cell.angle_gamma   90.00
#
_symmetry.space_group_name_H-M   'P 1'
#
loop_
_entity.id
_entity.type
_entity.pdbx_description
1 polymer ?
#
loop_
_entity_poly.entity_id
_entity_poly.type
_entity_poly.pdbx_seq_one_letter_code
_entity_poly.pdbx_strand_id
1 'polypeptide(L)'
;MLVVLVAPTAPGALTPAAFARIPAEGLVGAAVLLVLPERARPVTAVLAGALLGLLAVLKVVDAGFVAVLARPFDPLTDAGLIGAGVEFLTSSMGRTGAVAALVAAAILAAALIVLTALSVRRLVRLAGRRRLPTARAVAAITPIWVVCAVLGTQIVPGVPVASASTAALVRDHTVQARDGLADRRAFAAAVATDLLQDVPADQLLTALRGKDVVVAFVESYGRDAVEDPAFAPQIGAVLAEGDRTLGAAGFASRSAFLGSSTVGGGSWLAHATFLSGLWIDDQHRHDTLMRSDRMTLTSAFRRAGWRTTAVMPGTTGEWPEASFYGYDAVHDLSRLGYRGPDLGWATVPDQYTLAAFERAEHGRTDRPPLMAEIALVSSHAPWPLIPRLVDWDAVGDGSVFASMTTGEPRDAIWAKGPDEVRAAYRRSLEYSLASLVSWVRTYGDDDLVLILLGDHQPLPSLTGEGASRDVPISIVARDPAVLARIERWGWQDGLRPGPEAPVWPMDAFRDRFLRTFTGTAGSGPAR
;
A
#
# COMPACT_ATOMS: atom_id res chain seq x y z
N MET A 1 30.77 -7.82 -10.62
CA MET A 1 30.22 -9.00 -11.32
C MET A 1 29.79 -10.09 -10.34
N LEU A 2 30.70 -10.70 -9.58
CA LEU A 2 30.35 -11.80 -8.66
C LEU A 2 29.35 -11.37 -7.57
N VAL A 3 29.54 -10.17 -7.01
CA VAL A 3 28.60 -9.52 -6.06
C VAL A 3 27.19 -9.42 -6.65
N VAL A 4 27.04 -8.95 -7.90
CA VAL A 4 25.73 -8.80 -8.57
C VAL A 4 25.04 -10.14 -8.79
N LEU A 5 25.80 -11.14 -9.24
CA LEU A 5 25.27 -12.47 -9.52
C LEU A 5 24.75 -13.16 -8.26
N VAL A 6 25.43 -12.93 -7.14
CA VAL A 6 25.19 -13.63 -5.88
C VAL A 6 24.27 -12.86 -4.94
N ALA A 7 24.19 -11.53 -5.08
CA ALA A 7 23.36 -10.68 -4.25
C ALA A 7 21.90 -11.20 -4.20
N PRO A 8 21.37 -11.48 -2.99
CA PRO A 8 19.97 -11.81 -2.79
C PRO A 8 19.09 -10.58 -3.04
N THR A 9 17.82 -10.83 -3.36
CA THR A 9 16.80 -9.80 -3.58
C THR A 9 16.06 -9.40 -2.31
N ALA A 10 15.91 -10.33 -1.35
CA ALA A 10 15.35 -10.02 -0.05
C ALA A 10 16.34 -9.23 0.82
N PRO A 11 15.97 -8.04 1.36
CA PRO A 11 16.84 -7.23 2.22
C PRO A 11 17.40 -7.99 3.42
N GLY A 12 16.58 -8.80 4.10
CA GLY A 12 16.98 -9.62 5.25
C GLY A 12 17.99 -10.73 4.94
N ALA A 13 18.16 -11.09 3.66
CA ALA A 13 19.12 -12.11 3.23
C ALA A 13 20.52 -11.56 2.89
N LEU A 14 20.72 -10.24 2.94
CA LEU A 14 22.00 -9.56 2.65
C LEU A 14 23.03 -9.79 3.78
N THR A 15 23.57 -11.01 3.85
CA THR A 15 24.63 -11.37 4.81
C THR A 15 25.99 -11.51 4.11
N PRO A 16 27.11 -11.31 4.83
CA PRO A 16 28.44 -11.60 4.28
C PRO A 16 28.56 -13.02 3.71
N ALA A 17 27.91 -14.00 4.36
CA ALA A 17 27.86 -15.39 3.91
C ALA A 17 27.11 -15.56 2.58
N ALA A 18 26.11 -14.71 2.29
CA ALA A 18 25.41 -14.74 1.01
C ALA A 18 26.36 -14.53 -0.17
N PHE A 19 27.44 -13.76 -0.02
CA PHE A 19 28.41 -13.48 -1.09
C PHE A 19 29.46 -14.57 -1.32
N ALA A 20 29.52 -15.60 -0.46
CA ALA A 20 30.45 -16.72 -0.61
C ALA A 20 29.95 -17.81 -1.57
N ARG A 21 28.73 -17.66 -2.12
CA ARG A 21 28.13 -18.63 -3.05
C ARG A 21 28.78 -18.58 -4.42
N ILE A 22 28.74 -19.71 -5.13
CA ILE A 22 29.23 -19.81 -6.51
C ILE A 22 28.04 -19.71 -7.47
N PRO A 23 27.94 -18.65 -8.30
CA PRO A 23 26.82 -18.47 -9.23
C PRO A 23 26.99 -19.34 -10.48
N ALA A 24 25.97 -20.15 -10.79
CA ALA A 24 25.90 -20.98 -12.00
C ALA A 24 26.10 -20.15 -13.28
N GLU A 25 25.54 -18.95 -13.29
CA GLU A 25 25.58 -17.99 -14.39
C GLU A 25 27.02 -17.53 -14.67
N GLY A 26 27.86 -17.45 -13.64
CA GLY A 26 29.29 -17.17 -13.78
C GLY A 26 30.05 -18.30 -14.48
N LEU A 27 29.70 -19.56 -14.19
CA LEU A 27 30.31 -20.75 -14.80
C LEU A 27 29.86 -20.91 -16.26
N VAL A 28 28.57 -20.75 -16.54
CA VAL A 28 28.01 -20.80 -17.89
C VAL A 28 28.58 -19.67 -18.75
N GLY A 29 28.62 -18.44 -18.22
CA GLY A 29 29.21 -17.30 -18.90
C GLY A 29 30.69 -17.53 -19.25
N ALA A 30 31.47 -18.11 -18.33
CA ALA A 30 32.87 -18.46 -18.59
C ALA A 30 33.01 -19.54 -19.69
N ALA A 31 32.16 -20.57 -19.69
CA ALA A 31 32.16 -21.62 -20.70
C ALA A 31 31.83 -21.09 -22.11
N VAL A 32 30.78 -20.27 -22.23
CA VAL A 32 30.38 -19.62 -23.50
C VAL A 32 31.52 -18.75 -24.07
N LEU A 33 32.20 -17.99 -23.20
CA LEU A 33 33.33 -17.14 -23.60
C LEU A 33 34.56 -17.92 -24.08
N LEU A 34 34.78 -19.14 -23.58
CA LEU A 34 35.88 -20.00 -24.03
C LEU A 34 35.66 -20.56 -25.45
N VAL A 35 34.40 -20.71 -25.87
CA VAL A 35 34.00 -21.24 -27.18
C VAL A 35 33.89 -20.13 -28.24
N LEU A 36 33.56 -18.90 -27.85
CA LEU A 36 33.37 -17.78 -28.78
C LEU A 36 34.64 -17.40 -29.59
N PRO A 37 34.49 -17.04 -30.88
CA PRO A 37 35.57 -16.50 -31.71
C PRO A 37 36.14 -15.20 -31.14
N GLU A 38 37.44 -14.97 -31.31
CA GLU A 38 38.14 -13.82 -30.70
C GLU A 38 37.55 -12.46 -31.09
N ARG A 39 37.02 -12.34 -32.31
CA ARG A 39 36.37 -11.13 -32.83
C ARG A 39 35.02 -10.83 -32.17
N ALA A 40 34.30 -11.87 -31.70
CA ALA A 40 32.99 -11.73 -31.06
C ALA A 40 33.08 -11.47 -29.55
N ARG A 41 34.15 -11.96 -28.90
CA ARG A 41 34.38 -11.84 -27.44
C ARG A 41 34.21 -10.43 -26.86
N PRO A 42 34.77 -9.35 -27.42
CA PRO A 42 34.63 -8.02 -26.83
C PRO A 42 33.19 -7.49 -26.89
N VAL A 43 32.48 -7.74 -27.99
CA VAL A 43 31.07 -7.32 -28.15
C VAL A 43 30.18 -8.11 -27.20
N THR A 44 30.32 -9.44 -27.15
CA THR A 44 29.55 -10.29 -26.22
C THR A 44 29.84 -9.92 -24.77
N ALA A 45 31.09 -9.59 -24.42
CA ALA A 45 31.46 -9.18 -23.06
C ALA A 45 30.79 -7.87 -22.64
N VAL A 46 30.70 -6.89 -23.54
CA VAL A 46 30.02 -5.62 -23.26
C VAL A 46 28.52 -5.84 -23.12
N LEU A 47 27.89 -6.57 -24.05
CA LEU A 47 26.45 -6.86 -24.00
C LEU A 47 26.07 -7.66 -22.74
N ALA A 48 26.81 -8.74 -22.43
CA ALA A 48 26.56 -9.55 -21.24
C ALA A 48 26.78 -8.75 -19.95
N GLY A 49 27.82 -7.91 -19.88
CA GLY A 49 28.06 -7.08 -18.71
C GLY A 49 27.05 -5.94 -18.56
N ALA A 50 26.54 -5.37 -19.65
CA ALA A 50 25.45 -4.41 -19.62
C ALA A 50 24.15 -5.06 -19.14
N LEU A 51 23.81 -6.24 -19.66
CA LEU A 51 22.65 -7.02 -19.21
C LEU A 51 22.76 -7.37 -17.72
N LEU A 52 23.92 -7.82 -17.24
CA LEU A 52 24.16 -8.04 -15.81
C LEU A 52 24.01 -6.77 -14.98
N GLY A 53 24.42 -5.62 -15.54
CA GLY A 53 24.21 -4.32 -14.91
C GLY A 53 22.74 -3.96 -14.79
N LEU A 54 21.97 -4.18 -15.84
CA LEU A 54 20.52 -3.97 -15.83
C LEU A 54 19.81 -4.89 -14.81
N LEU A 55 20.19 -6.17 -14.76
CA LEU A 55 19.69 -7.10 -13.73
C LEU A 55 20.08 -6.65 -12.32
N ALA A 56 21.25 -6.04 -12.15
CA ALA A 56 21.65 -5.48 -10.86
C ALA A 56 20.76 -4.30 -10.44
N VAL A 57 20.45 -3.40 -11.38
CA VAL A 57 19.50 -2.30 -11.14
C VAL A 57 18.12 -2.87 -10.78
N LEU A 58 17.65 -3.86 -11.53
CA LEU A 58 16.37 -4.51 -11.25
C LEU A 58 16.34 -5.14 -9.85
N LYS A 59 17.40 -5.84 -9.42
CA LYS A 59 17.51 -6.39 -8.06
C LYS A 59 17.44 -5.31 -6.98
N VAL A 60 18.06 -4.15 -7.22
CA VAL A 60 18.03 -3.03 -6.25
C VAL A 60 16.63 -2.44 -6.14
N VAL A 61 15.95 -2.25 -7.29
CA VAL A 61 14.56 -1.78 -7.31
C VAL A 61 13.64 -2.79 -6.63
N ASP A 62 13.77 -4.08 -6.96
CA ASP A 62 13.01 -5.18 -6.35
C ASP A 62 13.19 -5.23 -4.83
N ALA A 63 14.43 -5.10 -4.35
CA ALA A 63 14.71 -5.04 -2.92
C ALA A 63 14.03 -3.83 -2.24
N GLY A 64 13.97 -2.68 -2.91
CA GLY A 64 13.25 -1.50 -2.43
C GLY A 64 11.74 -1.73 -2.36
N PHE A 65 11.15 -2.34 -3.39
CA PHE A 65 9.73 -2.71 -3.42
C PHE A 65 9.38 -3.70 -2.31
N VAL A 66 10.21 -4.71 -2.07
CA VAL A 66 10.01 -5.66 -0.96
C VAL A 66 10.11 -4.95 0.39
N ALA A 67 11.08 -4.04 0.55
CA ALA A 67 11.30 -3.32 1.81
C ALA A 67 10.17 -2.34 2.16
N VAL A 68 9.51 -1.76 1.17
CA VAL A 68 8.51 -0.69 1.36
C VAL A 68 7.08 -1.20 1.16
N LEU A 69 6.85 -2.04 0.15
CA LEU A 69 5.52 -2.47 -0.31
C LEU A 69 5.25 -3.97 -0.07
N ALA A 70 6.17 -4.69 0.56
CA ALA A 70 6.07 -6.13 0.84
C ALA A 70 5.69 -7.00 -0.38
N ARG A 71 6.16 -6.61 -1.57
CA ARG A 71 5.97 -7.34 -2.83
C ARG A 71 7.15 -7.08 -3.79
N PRO A 72 7.41 -7.99 -4.75
CA PRO A 72 8.40 -7.76 -5.79
C PRO A 72 7.97 -6.65 -6.77
N PHE A 73 8.95 -6.07 -7.46
CA PHE A 73 8.74 -5.09 -8.52
C PHE A 73 8.36 -5.78 -9.84
N ASP A 74 7.27 -5.35 -10.47
CA ASP A 74 6.87 -5.77 -11.81
C ASP A 74 7.13 -4.64 -12.82
N PRO A 75 8.15 -4.78 -13.71
CA PRO A 75 8.48 -3.77 -14.70
C PRO A 75 7.35 -3.41 -15.68
N LEU A 76 6.34 -4.27 -15.84
CA LEU A 76 5.24 -4.05 -16.79
C LEU A 76 4.08 -3.26 -16.19
N THR A 77 3.83 -3.38 -14.88
CA THR A 77 2.70 -2.74 -14.20
C THR A 77 3.16 -1.55 -13.35
N ASP A 78 4.33 -1.63 -12.74
CA ASP A 78 4.81 -0.64 -11.77
C ASP A 78 5.47 0.58 -12.42
N ALA A 79 5.64 0.60 -13.74
CA ALA A 79 6.11 1.80 -14.45
C ALA A 79 5.19 3.02 -14.19
N GLY A 80 3.88 2.78 -13.98
CA GLY A 80 2.94 3.83 -13.60
C GLY A 80 3.17 4.41 -12.20
N LEU A 81 3.79 3.66 -11.28
CA LEU A 81 4.07 4.11 -9.91
C LEU A 81 5.23 5.12 -9.84
N ILE A 82 6.00 5.29 -10.92
CA ILE A 82 7.12 6.24 -10.96
C ILE A 82 6.63 7.67 -10.69
N GLY A 83 5.45 8.04 -11.25
CA GLY A 83 4.86 9.36 -11.02
C GLY A 83 4.58 9.62 -9.54
N ALA A 84 3.87 8.68 -8.90
CA ALA A 84 3.57 8.74 -7.47
C ALA A 84 4.85 8.77 -6.61
N GLY A 85 5.87 7.99 -6.97
CA GLY A 85 7.17 8.01 -6.28
C GLY A 85 7.89 9.35 -6.39
N VAL A 86 7.86 10.01 -7.55
CA VAL A 86 8.44 11.34 -7.75
C VAL A 86 7.68 12.40 -6.95
N GLU A 87 6.35 12.30 -6.92
CA GLU A 87 5.51 13.21 -6.13
C GLU A 87 5.81 13.08 -4.63
N PHE A 88 5.90 11.86 -4.12
CA PHE A 88 6.29 11.58 -2.74
C PHE A 88 7.68 12.13 -2.39
N LEU A 89 8.67 11.97 -3.26
CA LEU A 89 10.01 12.54 -3.05
C LEU A 89 9.97 14.07 -3.05
N THR A 90 9.16 14.66 -3.94
CA THR A 90 9.01 16.11 -4.06
C THR A 90 8.33 16.72 -2.85
N SER A 91 7.29 16.07 -2.31
CA SER A 91 6.58 16.52 -1.12
C SER A 91 7.42 16.34 0.16
N SER A 92 8.22 15.27 0.23
CA SER A 92 9.05 14.95 1.40
C SER A 92 10.33 15.78 1.47
N MET A 93 11.08 15.90 0.37
CA MET A 93 12.41 16.52 0.35
C MET A 93 12.45 17.87 -0.39
N GLY A 94 11.32 18.31 -0.95
CA GLY A 94 11.25 19.46 -1.85
C GLY A 94 11.73 19.13 -3.27
N ARG A 95 11.38 19.99 -4.23
CA ARG A 95 11.71 19.79 -5.66
C ARG A 95 13.21 19.65 -5.93
N THR A 96 14.06 20.45 -5.27
CA THR A 96 15.51 20.37 -5.44
C THR A 96 16.07 19.06 -4.91
N GLY A 97 15.60 18.62 -3.74
CA GLY A 97 15.99 17.33 -3.14
C GLY A 97 15.57 16.15 -4.02
N ALA A 98 14.34 16.17 -4.52
CA ALA A 98 13.82 15.13 -5.43
C ALA A 98 14.64 15.04 -6.74
N VAL A 99 14.93 16.18 -7.38
CA VAL A 99 15.76 16.20 -8.61
C VAL A 99 17.17 15.68 -8.32
N ALA A 100 17.80 16.10 -7.22
CA ALA A 100 19.11 15.62 -6.83
C ALA A 100 19.12 14.10 -6.58
N ALA A 101 18.10 13.57 -5.89
CA ALA A 101 17.94 12.14 -5.65
C ALA A 101 17.75 11.34 -6.94
N LEU A 102 16.91 11.82 -7.86
CA LEU A 102 16.68 11.19 -9.17
C LEU A 102 17.95 11.17 -10.03
N VAL A 103 18.68 12.29 -10.08
CA VAL A 103 19.96 12.38 -10.81
C VAL A 103 20.99 11.44 -10.18
N ALA A 104 21.10 11.41 -8.85
CA ALA A 104 21.99 10.50 -8.16
C ALA A 104 21.65 9.03 -8.45
N ALA A 105 20.37 8.66 -8.40
CA ALA A 105 19.90 7.31 -8.74
C ALA A 105 20.22 6.94 -10.19
N ALA A 106 20.00 7.85 -11.14
CA ALA A 106 20.34 7.63 -12.55
C ALA A 106 21.85 7.46 -12.78
N ILE A 107 22.68 8.27 -12.11
CA ILE A 107 24.14 8.14 -12.14
C ILE A 107 24.58 6.80 -11.55
N LEU A 108 24.02 6.39 -10.41
CA LEU A 108 24.34 5.12 -9.77
C LEU A 108 23.94 3.93 -10.66
N ALA A 109 22.76 3.98 -11.28
CA ALA A 109 22.31 2.95 -12.23
C ALA A 109 23.23 2.86 -13.46
N ALA A 110 23.57 4.00 -14.06
CA ALA A 110 24.50 4.06 -15.19
C ALA A 110 25.90 3.56 -14.80
N ALA A 111 26.42 3.99 -13.65
CA ALA A 111 27.69 3.54 -13.11
C ALA A 111 27.68 2.02 -12.89
N LEU A 112 26.61 1.46 -12.34
CA LEU A 112 26.47 0.02 -12.14
C LEU A 112 26.55 -0.74 -13.47
N ILE A 113 25.84 -0.28 -14.50
CA ILE A 113 25.86 -0.87 -15.86
C ILE A 113 27.25 -0.77 -16.50
N VAL A 114 27.89 0.40 -16.41
CA VAL A 114 29.23 0.60 -16.99
C VAL A 114 30.27 -0.23 -16.24
N LEU A 115 30.25 -0.25 -14.91
CA LEU A 115 31.20 -0.98 -14.10
C LEU A 115 31.05 -2.50 -14.27
N THR A 116 29.84 -3.03 -14.42
CA THR A 116 29.64 -4.46 -14.75
C THR A 116 30.13 -4.79 -16.16
N ALA A 117 29.84 -3.95 -17.16
CA ALA A 117 30.37 -4.09 -18.51
C ALA A 117 31.92 -4.09 -18.54
N LEU A 118 32.55 -3.15 -17.83
CA LEU A 118 34.00 -3.08 -17.69
C LEU A 118 34.57 -4.30 -16.96
N SER A 119 33.90 -4.77 -15.91
CA SER A 119 34.29 -5.95 -15.13
C SER A 119 34.27 -7.22 -15.98
N VAL A 120 33.18 -7.46 -16.72
CA VAL A 120 33.06 -8.61 -17.63
C VAL A 120 34.12 -8.51 -18.72
N ARG A 121 34.30 -7.33 -19.33
CA ARG A 121 35.34 -7.10 -20.35
C ARG A 121 36.76 -7.36 -19.82
N ARG A 122 37.05 -7.05 -18.55
CA ARG A 122 38.35 -7.36 -17.92
C ARG A 122 38.51 -8.86 -17.71
N LEU A 123 37.48 -9.54 -17.22
CA LEU A 123 37.48 -10.99 -17.02
C LEU A 123 37.65 -11.76 -18.33
N VAL A 124 36.94 -11.36 -19.39
CA VAL A 124 37.06 -11.97 -20.72
C VAL A 124 38.47 -11.80 -21.28
N ARG A 125 39.09 -10.61 -21.12
CA ARG A 125 40.48 -10.38 -21.53
C ARG A 125 41.47 -11.25 -20.76
N LEU A 126 41.27 -11.42 -19.45
CA LEU A 126 42.14 -12.25 -18.61
C LEU A 126 41.98 -13.74 -18.93
N ALA A 127 40.74 -14.22 -19.08
CA ALA A 127 40.41 -15.58 -19.47
C ALA A 127 40.93 -15.93 -20.87
N GLY A 128 40.84 -14.99 -21.82
CA GLY A 128 41.44 -15.15 -23.15
C GLY A 128 42.96 -15.29 -23.11
N ARG A 129 43.64 -14.48 -22.29
CA ARG A 129 45.10 -14.55 -22.08
C ARG A 129 45.55 -15.83 -21.34
N ARG A 130 44.69 -16.41 -20.50
CA ARG A 130 44.98 -17.62 -19.70
C ARG A 130 44.01 -18.76 -20.01
N ARG A 131 43.75 -19.00 -21.30
CA ARG A 131 42.70 -19.91 -21.78
C ARG A 131 42.78 -21.32 -21.18
N LEU A 132 43.96 -21.92 -21.13
CA LEU A 132 44.17 -23.28 -20.64
C LEU A 132 43.96 -23.40 -19.10
N PRO A 133 44.57 -22.53 -18.26
CA PRO A 133 44.23 -22.46 -16.83
C PRO A 133 42.75 -22.19 -16.56
N THR A 134 42.11 -21.27 -17.29
CA THR A 134 40.69 -20.96 -17.11
C THR A 134 39.80 -22.14 -17.48
N ALA A 135 40.10 -22.85 -18.58
CA ALA A 135 39.36 -24.04 -18.96
C ALA A 135 39.47 -25.16 -17.91
N ARG A 136 40.66 -25.37 -17.34
CA ARG A 136 40.87 -26.34 -16.25
C ARG A 136 40.12 -25.96 -14.98
N ALA A 137 40.12 -24.68 -14.61
CA ALA A 137 39.39 -24.20 -13.44
C ALA A 137 37.88 -24.37 -13.61
N VAL A 138 37.32 -24.02 -14.78
CA VAL A 138 35.89 -24.24 -15.09
C VAL A 138 35.56 -25.73 -15.05
N ALA A 139 36.36 -26.57 -15.72
CA ALA A 139 36.14 -28.03 -15.74
C ALA A 139 36.22 -28.69 -14.35
N ALA A 140 36.99 -28.13 -13.41
CA ALA A 140 37.07 -28.63 -12.04
C ALA A 140 35.94 -28.09 -11.14
N ILE A 141 35.58 -26.81 -11.28
CA ILE A 141 34.57 -26.17 -10.42
C ILE A 141 33.15 -26.60 -10.80
N THR A 142 32.86 -26.82 -12.08
CA THR A 142 31.51 -27.24 -12.54
C THR A 142 31.01 -28.54 -11.88
N PRO A 143 31.74 -29.67 -11.85
CA PRO A 143 31.26 -30.89 -11.19
C PRO A 143 31.12 -30.72 -9.68
N ILE A 144 32.02 -29.97 -9.02
CA ILE A 144 31.90 -29.65 -7.59
C ILE A 144 30.62 -28.86 -7.32
N TRP A 145 30.34 -27.87 -8.17
CA TRP A 145 29.11 -27.08 -8.10
C TRP A 145 27.86 -27.97 -8.26
N VAL A 146 27.86 -28.90 -9.24
CA VAL A 146 26.75 -29.84 -9.46
C VAL A 146 26.52 -30.73 -8.24
N VAL A 147 27.59 -31.28 -7.66
CA VAL A 147 27.51 -32.10 -6.43
C VAL A 147 26.94 -31.28 -5.27
N CYS A 148 27.42 -30.05 -5.06
CA CYS A 148 26.89 -29.15 -4.04
C CYS A 148 25.41 -28.81 -4.27
N ALA A 149 24.99 -28.60 -5.52
CA ALA A 149 23.61 -28.32 -5.88
C ALA A 149 22.69 -29.53 -5.61
N VAL A 150 23.10 -30.74 -6.00
CA VAL A 150 22.32 -31.98 -5.82
C VAL A 150 22.18 -32.35 -4.35
N LEU A 151 23.26 -32.21 -3.58
CA LEU A 151 23.27 -32.52 -2.15
C LEU A 151 22.67 -31.40 -1.28
N GLY A 152 22.29 -30.27 -1.88
CA GLY A 152 21.74 -29.12 -1.15
C GLY A 152 22.71 -28.54 -0.12
N THR A 153 24.02 -28.58 -0.37
CA THR A 153 25.01 -28.16 0.62
C THR A 153 24.91 -26.68 0.92
N GLN A 154 24.92 -26.34 2.21
CA GLN A 154 24.77 -24.97 2.69
C GLN A 154 26.05 -24.51 3.39
N ILE A 155 26.41 -23.24 3.17
CA ILE A 155 27.53 -22.57 3.86
C ILE A 155 27.14 -22.30 5.31
N VAL A 156 25.93 -21.79 5.50
CA VAL A 156 25.22 -21.61 6.77
C VAL A 156 23.73 -21.89 6.50
N PRO A 157 22.90 -22.18 7.51
CA PRO A 157 21.47 -22.42 7.31
C PRO A 157 20.82 -21.37 6.39
N GLY A 158 20.17 -21.82 5.31
CA GLY A 158 19.52 -20.94 4.32
C GLY A 158 20.43 -20.35 3.23
N VAL A 159 21.74 -20.67 3.23
CA VAL A 159 22.72 -20.14 2.27
C VAL A 159 23.37 -21.29 1.47
N PRO A 160 22.82 -21.67 0.30
CA PRO A 160 23.38 -22.77 -0.49
C PRO A 160 24.72 -22.39 -1.12
N VAL A 161 25.67 -23.33 -1.16
CA VAL A 161 26.98 -23.16 -1.81
C VAL A 161 26.83 -22.91 -3.31
N ALA A 162 25.92 -23.66 -3.94
CA ALA A 162 25.55 -23.53 -5.35
C ALA A 162 24.39 -22.53 -5.50
N SER A 163 24.62 -21.42 -6.20
CA SER A 163 23.58 -20.40 -6.43
C SER A 163 23.18 -20.35 -7.91
N ALA A 164 21.88 -20.25 -8.17
CA ALA A 164 21.31 -19.91 -9.46
C ALA A 164 20.31 -18.75 -9.32
N SER A 165 20.60 -17.81 -8.41
CA SER A 165 19.65 -16.76 -7.98
C SER A 165 19.29 -15.78 -9.09
N THR A 166 20.18 -15.55 -10.06
CA THR A 166 19.89 -14.64 -11.18
C THR A 166 19.04 -15.37 -12.24
N ALA A 167 19.33 -16.65 -12.50
CA ALA A 167 18.50 -17.49 -13.36
C ALA A 167 17.11 -17.76 -12.74
N ALA A 168 17.04 -17.95 -11.41
CA ALA A 168 15.79 -18.06 -10.67
C ALA A 168 14.99 -16.76 -10.81
N LEU A 169 15.59 -15.59 -10.58
CA LEU A 169 14.93 -14.30 -10.79
C LEU A 169 14.36 -14.16 -12.22
N VAL A 170 15.16 -14.46 -13.26
CA VAL A 170 14.69 -14.40 -14.65
C VAL A 170 13.54 -15.37 -14.90
N ARG A 171 13.64 -16.60 -14.40
CA ARG A 171 12.57 -17.59 -14.50
C ARG A 171 11.30 -17.11 -13.79
N ASP A 172 11.43 -16.59 -12.58
CA ASP A 172 10.31 -16.16 -11.75
C ASP A 172 9.59 -14.98 -12.41
N HIS A 173 10.32 -13.99 -12.95
CA HIS A 173 9.75 -12.91 -13.77
C HIS A 173 9.12 -13.42 -15.08
N THR A 174 9.66 -14.48 -15.70
CA THR A 174 9.08 -15.07 -16.92
C THR A 174 7.76 -15.79 -16.63
N VAL A 175 7.69 -16.53 -15.51
CA VAL A 175 6.46 -17.17 -15.03
C VAL A 175 5.44 -16.11 -14.67
N GLN A 176 5.84 -15.08 -13.90
CA GLN A 176 5.00 -13.94 -13.56
C GLN A 176 4.44 -13.23 -14.79
N ALA A 177 5.25 -13.00 -15.82
CA ALA A 177 4.79 -12.40 -17.08
C ALA A 177 3.76 -13.28 -17.82
N ARG A 178 3.94 -14.60 -17.80
CA ARG A 178 2.98 -15.55 -18.40
C ARG A 178 1.67 -15.60 -17.63
N ASP A 179 1.74 -15.77 -16.32
CA ASP A 179 0.57 -15.87 -15.45
C ASP A 179 -0.20 -14.55 -15.43
N GLY A 180 0.53 -13.42 -15.45
CA GLY A 180 -0.02 -12.08 -15.61
C GLY A 180 -0.89 -11.92 -16.87
N LEU A 181 -0.58 -12.57 -17.99
CA LEU A 181 -1.44 -12.49 -19.18
C LEU A 181 -2.78 -13.23 -19.01
N ALA A 182 -2.80 -14.36 -18.30
CA ALA A 182 -4.04 -15.08 -18.00
C ALA A 182 -4.86 -14.31 -16.96
N ASP A 183 -4.17 -13.81 -15.92
CA ASP A 183 -4.75 -13.00 -14.87
C ASP A 183 -5.42 -11.73 -15.40
N ARG A 184 -4.75 -11.00 -16.31
CA ARG A 184 -5.32 -9.80 -16.96
C ARG A 184 -6.62 -10.10 -17.71
N ARG A 185 -6.71 -11.25 -18.38
CA ARG A 185 -7.96 -11.66 -19.06
C ARG A 185 -9.06 -11.99 -18.06
N ALA A 186 -8.71 -12.70 -16.98
CA ALA A 186 -9.66 -13.03 -15.91
C ALA A 186 -10.17 -11.76 -15.22
N PHE A 187 -9.26 -10.82 -14.91
CA PHE A 187 -9.61 -9.54 -14.30
C PHE A 187 -10.49 -8.69 -15.21
N ALA A 188 -10.17 -8.59 -16.51
CA ALA A 188 -11.03 -7.88 -17.47
C ALA A 188 -12.46 -8.48 -17.54
N ALA A 189 -12.60 -9.80 -17.44
CA ALA A 189 -13.90 -10.45 -17.37
C ALA A 189 -14.63 -10.18 -16.03
N ALA A 190 -13.90 -10.14 -14.91
CA ALA A 190 -14.44 -9.82 -13.60
C ALA A 190 -14.93 -8.35 -13.53
N VAL A 191 -14.18 -7.42 -14.12
CA VAL A 191 -14.59 -6.01 -14.23
C VAL A 191 -15.91 -5.86 -14.99
N ALA A 192 -16.11 -6.65 -16.04
CA ALA A 192 -17.32 -6.61 -16.86
C ALA A 192 -18.55 -7.28 -16.21
N THR A 193 -18.39 -7.96 -15.07
CA THR A 193 -19.47 -8.73 -14.43
C THR A 193 -19.75 -8.20 -13.03
N ASP A 194 -20.91 -7.58 -12.82
CA ASP A 194 -21.38 -7.19 -11.49
C ASP A 194 -22.81 -7.67 -11.22
N LEU A 195 -22.94 -8.61 -10.29
CA LEU A 195 -24.22 -9.21 -9.91
C LEU A 195 -25.20 -8.21 -9.27
N LEU A 196 -24.74 -7.03 -8.86
CA LEU A 196 -25.57 -6.00 -8.25
C LEU A 196 -25.88 -4.84 -9.20
N GLN A 197 -25.28 -4.81 -10.39
CA GLN A 197 -25.44 -3.70 -11.34
C GLN A 197 -26.89 -3.49 -11.76
N ASP A 198 -27.64 -4.58 -11.96
CA ASP A 198 -29.03 -4.56 -12.42
C ASP A 198 -30.06 -4.37 -11.29
N VAL A 199 -29.63 -4.23 -10.04
CA VAL A 199 -30.56 -3.98 -8.93
C VAL A 199 -31.22 -2.60 -9.15
N PRO A 200 -32.57 -2.50 -9.12
CA PRO A 200 -33.27 -1.24 -9.29
C PRO A 200 -32.85 -0.20 -8.24
N ALA A 201 -32.73 1.05 -8.69
CA ALA A 201 -32.23 2.16 -7.86
C ALA A 201 -33.04 2.37 -6.56
N ASP A 202 -34.35 2.17 -6.61
CA ASP A 202 -35.25 2.28 -5.47
C ASP A 202 -35.14 1.13 -4.46
N GLN A 203 -34.49 0.02 -4.83
CA GLN A 203 -34.25 -1.14 -3.96
C GLN A 203 -32.87 -1.12 -3.31
N LEU A 204 -31.91 -0.41 -3.91
CA LEU A 204 -30.57 -0.22 -3.37
C LEU A 204 -30.62 0.46 -2.01
N LEU A 205 -29.88 -0.11 -1.04
CA LEU A 205 -29.59 0.52 0.25
C LEU A 205 -30.83 0.97 1.04
N THR A 206 -31.99 0.33 0.82
CA THR A 206 -33.27 0.72 1.44
C THR A 206 -33.22 0.71 2.96
N ALA A 207 -32.37 -0.14 3.55
CA ALA A 207 -32.19 -0.23 5.00
C ALA A 207 -31.35 0.90 5.60
N LEU A 208 -30.72 1.74 4.78
CA LEU A 208 -29.96 2.91 5.21
C LEU A 208 -30.65 4.23 4.84
N ARG A 209 -31.86 4.21 4.27
CA ARG A 209 -32.57 5.44 3.87
C ARG A 209 -32.63 6.47 4.99
N GLY A 210 -32.28 7.71 4.64
CA GLY A 210 -32.21 8.83 5.59
C GLY A 210 -30.86 8.96 6.30
N LYS A 211 -30.00 7.93 6.24
CA LYS A 211 -28.73 7.89 6.98
C LYS A 211 -27.58 8.46 6.19
N ASP A 212 -26.70 9.15 6.90
CA ASP A 212 -25.40 9.56 6.38
C ASP A 212 -24.40 8.44 6.61
N VAL A 213 -23.72 8.02 5.54
CA VAL A 213 -22.73 6.93 5.57
C VAL A 213 -21.35 7.49 5.28
N VAL A 214 -20.48 7.48 6.28
CA VAL A 214 -19.10 7.97 6.16
C VAL A 214 -18.16 6.77 6.14
N VAL A 215 -17.39 6.62 5.06
CA VAL A 215 -16.27 5.68 4.95
C VAL A 215 -14.99 6.47 5.23
N ALA A 216 -14.35 6.23 6.37
CA ALA A 216 -13.12 6.90 6.78
C ALA A 216 -11.96 5.92 6.77
N PHE A 217 -11.08 6.06 5.77
CA PHE A 217 -9.80 5.36 5.72
C PHE A 217 -8.81 6.05 6.66
N VAL A 218 -8.26 5.30 7.60
CA VAL A 218 -7.18 5.72 8.50
C VAL A 218 -5.88 5.20 7.92
N GLU A 219 -5.08 6.10 7.36
CA GLU A 219 -3.81 5.78 6.71
C GLU A 219 -2.92 4.87 7.58
N SER A 220 -2.42 3.80 6.99
CA SER A 220 -1.51 2.85 7.62
C SER A 220 -2.05 2.20 8.92
N TYR A 221 -3.37 2.15 9.14
CA TYR A 221 -3.98 1.49 10.29
C TYR A 221 -4.11 -0.03 10.08
N GLY A 222 -3.01 -0.75 10.31
CA GLY A 222 -2.96 -2.21 10.19
C GLY A 222 -3.23 -2.98 11.47
N ARG A 223 -3.43 -4.31 11.36
CA ARG A 223 -3.66 -5.24 12.46
C ARG A 223 -2.55 -5.19 13.52
N ASP A 224 -1.31 -4.91 13.11
CA ASP A 224 -0.18 -4.80 14.04
C ASP A 224 -0.36 -3.63 15.01
N ALA A 225 -1.10 -2.58 14.65
CA ALA A 225 -1.42 -1.50 15.58
C ALA A 225 -2.20 -1.98 16.81
N VAL A 226 -2.97 -3.07 16.69
CA VAL A 226 -3.81 -3.61 17.77
C VAL A 226 -3.29 -4.92 18.37
N GLU A 227 -2.28 -5.55 17.76
CA GLU A 227 -1.70 -6.83 18.20
C GLU A 227 -0.20 -6.78 18.54
N ASP A 228 0.62 -5.96 17.86
CA ASP A 228 2.05 -5.88 18.14
C ASP A 228 2.26 -5.30 19.56
N PRO A 229 2.99 -5.97 20.46
CA PRO A 229 3.28 -5.48 21.81
C PRO A 229 3.89 -4.07 21.88
N ALA A 230 4.55 -3.60 20.82
CA ALA A 230 5.12 -2.26 20.72
C ALA A 230 4.06 -1.14 20.51
N PHE A 231 2.89 -1.48 19.98
CA PHE A 231 1.83 -0.51 19.63
C PHE A 231 0.52 -0.77 20.39
N ALA A 232 0.15 -2.04 20.51
CA ALA A 232 -1.15 -2.51 20.99
C ALA A 232 -1.56 -1.99 22.37
N PRO A 233 -0.67 -1.82 23.37
CA PRO A 233 -1.08 -1.32 24.68
C PRO A 233 -1.65 0.10 24.62
N GLN A 234 -0.98 1.01 23.92
CA GLN A 234 -1.38 2.42 23.86
C GLN A 234 -2.51 2.66 22.84
N ILE A 235 -2.44 2.00 21.67
CA ILE A 235 -3.54 2.04 20.69
C ILE A 235 -4.80 1.41 21.29
N GLY A 236 -4.66 0.28 22.01
CA GLY A 236 -5.76 -0.36 22.73
C GLY A 236 -6.39 0.56 23.78
N ALA A 237 -5.59 1.40 24.46
CA ALA A 237 -6.12 2.40 25.40
C ALA A 237 -6.94 3.50 24.69
N VAL A 238 -6.50 3.97 23.52
CA VAL A 238 -7.25 4.94 22.70
C VAL A 238 -8.57 4.36 22.22
N LEU A 239 -8.57 3.11 21.72
CA LEU A 239 -9.79 2.44 21.26
C LEU A 239 -10.76 2.19 22.42
N ALA A 240 -10.27 1.78 23.60
CA ALA A 240 -11.11 1.56 24.77
C ALA A 240 -11.71 2.86 25.34
N GLU A 241 -10.97 3.97 25.31
CA GLU A 241 -11.54 5.30 25.60
C GLU A 241 -12.56 5.70 24.53
N GLY A 242 -12.30 5.39 23.26
CA GLY A 242 -13.22 5.57 22.16
C GLY A 242 -14.55 4.86 22.39
N ASP A 243 -14.52 3.56 22.73
CA ASP A 243 -15.72 2.79 23.05
C ASP A 243 -16.50 3.39 24.23
N ARG A 244 -15.82 3.81 25.30
CA ARG A 244 -16.47 4.49 26.43
C ARG A 244 -17.11 5.82 26.04
N THR A 245 -16.39 6.64 25.28
CA THR A 245 -16.84 7.95 24.82
C THR A 245 -18.05 7.83 23.89
N LEU A 246 -17.97 6.94 22.90
CA LEU A 246 -19.04 6.70 21.95
C LEU A 246 -20.25 6.04 22.61
N GLY A 247 -20.03 5.06 23.50
CA GLY A 247 -21.09 4.43 24.28
C GLY A 247 -21.84 5.41 25.18
N ALA A 248 -21.13 6.33 25.84
CA ALA A 248 -21.75 7.41 26.62
C ALA A 248 -22.55 8.39 25.74
N ALA A 249 -22.13 8.56 24.48
CA ALA A 249 -22.87 9.31 23.48
C ALA A 249 -23.99 8.49 22.82
N GLY A 250 -24.20 7.21 23.16
CA GLY A 250 -25.27 6.35 22.62
C GLY A 250 -24.91 5.55 21.37
N PHE A 251 -23.69 5.68 20.86
CA PHE A 251 -23.20 4.90 19.73
C PHE A 251 -22.74 3.51 20.18
N ALA A 252 -22.92 2.52 19.30
CA ALA A 252 -22.35 1.19 19.44
C ALA A 252 -21.50 0.85 18.20
N SER A 253 -20.56 -0.07 18.38
CA SER A 253 -19.58 -0.46 17.36
C SER A 253 -19.52 -1.97 17.17
N ARG A 254 -19.27 -2.40 15.93
CA ARG A 254 -18.92 -3.78 15.58
C ARG A 254 -17.66 -3.78 14.73
N SER A 255 -16.67 -4.60 15.07
CA SER A 255 -15.36 -4.60 14.44
C SER A 255 -14.86 -6.00 14.03
N ALA A 256 -14.01 -6.02 13.02
CA ALA A 256 -13.39 -7.20 12.43
C ALA A 256 -12.11 -6.80 11.66
N PHE A 257 -11.59 -7.71 10.84
CA PHE A 257 -10.44 -7.45 9.97
C PHE A 257 -10.78 -7.62 8.48
N LEU A 258 -10.13 -6.83 7.64
CA LEU A 258 -10.06 -7.04 6.20
C LEU A 258 -8.61 -7.31 5.77
N GLY A 259 -8.36 -8.24 4.85
CA GLY A 259 -7.07 -8.40 4.19
C GLY A 259 -6.92 -7.38 3.07
N SER A 260 -6.00 -6.42 3.23
CA SER A 260 -5.73 -5.36 2.26
C SER A 260 -5.00 -5.87 1.01
N SER A 261 -5.25 -5.23 -0.13
CA SER A 261 -4.54 -5.48 -1.38
C SER A 261 -3.13 -4.89 -1.40
N THR A 262 -2.81 -3.97 -0.48
CA THR A 262 -1.51 -3.31 -0.39
C THR A 262 -0.90 -3.35 1.02
N VAL A 263 0.37 -2.95 1.13
CA VAL A 263 1.13 -2.80 2.37
C VAL A 263 2.06 -1.59 2.20
N GLY A 264 2.20 -0.77 3.24
CA GLY A 264 3.17 0.32 3.34
C GLY A 264 2.98 1.51 2.39
N GLY A 265 2.03 1.43 1.45
CA GLY A 265 1.67 2.49 0.52
C GLY A 265 0.70 1.98 -0.54
N GLY A 266 0.33 2.86 -1.46
CA GLY A 266 -0.62 2.51 -2.53
C GLY A 266 -2.08 2.56 -2.09
N SER A 267 -2.44 3.42 -1.14
CA SER A 267 -3.79 3.54 -0.55
C SER A 267 -4.89 3.60 -1.60
N TRP A 268 -4.67 4.27 -2.75
CA TRP A 268 -5.67 4.33 -3.83
C TRP A 268 -6.04 2.94 -4.39
N LEU A 269 -5.14 1.95 -4.34
CA LEU A 269 -5.42 0.57 -4.73
C LEU A 269 -6.29 -0.14 -3.68
N ALA A 270 -6.06 0.10 -2.39
CA ALA A 270 -6.91 -0.41 -1.31
C ALA A 270 -8.30 0.22 -1.35
N HIS A 271 -8.40 1.53 -1.58
CA HIS A 271 -9.66 2.24 -1.75
C HIS A 271 -10.42 1.71 -2.97
N ALA A 272 -9.76 1.55 -4.12
CA ALA A 272 -10.34 0.94 -5.30
C ALA A 272 -10.83 -0.48 -5.04
N THR A 273 -10.07 -1.26 -4.27
CA THR A 273 -10.44 -2.63 -3.87
C THR A 273 -11.73 -2.64 -3.06
N PHE A 274 -11.75 -1.84 -1.99
CA PHE A 274 -12.89 -1.72 -1.08
C PHE A 274 -14.15 -1.21 -1.79
N LEU A 275 -14.04 -0.18 -2.63
CA LEU A 275 -15.17 0.47 -3.28
C LEU A 275 -15.70 -0.31 -4.48
N SER A 276 -14.84 -0.97 -5.26
CA SER A 276 -15.26 -1.69 -6.47
C SER A 276 -15.67 -3.14 -6.21
N GLY A 277 -15.25 -3.72 -5.09
CA GLY A 277 -15.43 -5.14 -4.80
C GLY A 277 -14.62 -6.04 -5.74
N LEU A 278 -13.47 -5.57 -6.20
CA LEU A 278 -12.51 -6.31 -7.02
C LEU A 278 -11.13 -6.19 -6.38
N TRP A 279 -10.33 -7.25 -6.38
CA TRP A 279 -8.96 -7.20 -5.87
C TRP A 279 -8.07 -6.32 -6.75
N ILE A 280 -7.68 -5.13 -6.27
CA ILE A 280 -6.79 -4.19 -6.98
C ILE A 280 -5.47 -4.07 -6.20
N ASP A 281 -4.44 -4.76 -6.65
CA ASP A 281 -3.11 -4.84 -6.02
C ASP A 281 -1.98 -4.28 -6.89
N ASP A 282 -2.32 -3.83 -8.11
CA ASP A 282 -1.38 -3.20 -9.03
C ASP A 282 -2.04 -2.09 -9.86
N GLN A 283 -1.18 -1.26 -10.49
CA GLN A 283 -1.62 -0.13 -11.31
C GLN A 283 -2.36 -0.56 -12.58
N HIS A 284 -2.04 -1.72 -13.16
CA HIS A 284 -2.71 -2.18 -14.38
C HIS A 284 -4.18 -2.54 -14.12
N ARG A 285 -4.47 -3.21 -13.00
CA ARG A 285 -5.83 -3.48 -12.54
C ARG A 285 -6.58 -2.19 -12.25
N HIS A 286 -5.93 -1.24 -11.57
CA HIS A 286 -6.49 0.08 -11.32
C HIS A 286 -6.87 0.79 -12.63
N ASP A 287 -5.95 0.93 -13.59
CA ASP A 287 -6.21 1.62 -14.85
C ASP A 287 -7.24 0.90 -15.73
N THR A 288 -7.35 -0.42 -15.59
CA THR A 288 -8.39 -1.22 -16.26
C THR A 288 -9.75 -0.97 -15.63
N LEU A 289 -9.82 -0.90 -14.30
CA LEU A 289 -11.03 -0.55 -13.57
C LEU A 289 -11.50 0.88 -13.89
N MET A 290 -10.60 1.86 -13.86
CA MET A 290 -10.94 3.28 -14.12
C MET A 290 -11.51 3.55 -15.52
N ARG A 291 -11.26 2.64 -16.49
CA ARG A 291 -11.81 2.71 -17.85
C ARG A 291 -13.10 1.91 -18.04
N SER A 292 -13.64 1.32 -16.97
CA SER A 292 -14.85 0.52 -17.00
C SER A 292 -16.07 1.31 -16.49
N ASP A 293 -17.23 0.65 -16.51
CA ASP A 293 -18.50 1.10 -15.95
C ASP A 293 -18.91 0.29 -14.69
N ARG A 294 -17.95 -0.41 -14.06
CA ARG A 294 -18.16 -1.20 -12.85
C ARG A 294 -18.83 -0.35 -11.76
N MET A 295 -20.02 -0.77 -11.29
CA MET A 295 -20.70 -0.05 -10.20
C MET A 295 -19.89 -0.15 -8.89
N THR A 296 -19.35 0.96 -8.40
CA THR A 296 -18.71 1.07 -7.09
C THR A 296 -19.73 1.21 -5.95
N LEU A 297 -19.29 1.06 -4.69
CA LEU A 297 -20.07 1.37 -3.50
C LEU A 297 -20.64 2.79 -3.57
N THR A 298 -19.78 3.78 -3.85
CA THR A 298 -20.15 5.20 -4.03
C THR A 298 -21.23 5.36 -5.09
N SER A 299 -21.04 4.77 -6.28
CA SER A 299 -22.02 4.91 -7.37
C SER A 299 -23.37 4.23 -7.04
N ALA A 300 -23.37 3.18 -6.22
CA ALA A 300 -24.61 2.56 -5.73
C ALA A 300 -25.38 3.51 -4.78
N PHE A 301 -24.68 4.22 -3.88
CA PHE A 301 -25.27 5.27 -3.05
C PHE A 301 -25.83 6.42 -3.90
N ARG A 302 -25.06 6.91 -4.88
CA ARG A 302 -25.52 7.94 -5.81
C ARG A 302 -26.78 7.52 -6.57
N ARG A 303 -26.80 6.29 -7.10
CA ARG A 303 -27.99 5.72 -7.76
C ARG A 303 -29.20 5.66 -6.83
N ALA A 304 -28.98 5.36 -5.54
CA ALA A 304 -30.03 5.30 -4.53
C ALA A 304 -30.50 6.68 -4.04
N GLY A 305 -29.89 7.79 -4.50
CA GLY A 305 -30.31 9.16 -4.20
C GLY A 305 -29.49 9.88 -3.13
N TRP A 306 -28.35 9.32 -2.71
CA TRP A 306 -27.43 10.01 -1.81
C TRP A 306 -26.59 11.02 -2.59
N ARG A 307 -26.29 12.13 -1.93
CA ARG A 307 -25.16 12.96 -2.33
C ARG A 307 -23.88 12.21 -2.02
N THR A 308 -22.95 12.19 -2.97
CA THR A 308 -21.67 11.50 -2.81
C THR A 308 -20.52 12.48 -2.78
N THR A 309 -19.64 12.36 -1.79
CA THR A 309 -18.49 13.27 -1.64
C THR A 309 -17.20 12.51 -1.34
N ALA A 310 -16.09 13.00 -1.87
CA ALA A 310 -14.75 12.56 -1.50
C ALA A 310 -14.00 13.69 -0.79
N VAL A 311 -13.35 13.38 0.33
CA VAL A 311 -12.49 14.28 1.10
C VAL A 311 -11.08 13.70 1.07
N MET A 312 -10.22 14.30 0.24
CA MET A 312 -8.94 13.73 -0.19
C MET A 312 -7.78 14.70 0.08
N PRO A 313 -7.38 14.89 1.35
CA PRO A 313 -6.32 15.82 1.73
C PRO A 313 -4.95 15.51 1.11
N GLY A 314 -4.70 14.24 0.74
CA GLY A 314 -3.47 13.81 0.07
C GLY A 314 -3.45 14.00 -1.45
N THR A 315 -4.59 14.35 -2.08
CA THR A 315 -4.65 14.56 -3.53
C THR A 315 -4.21 15.97 -3.88
N THR A 316 -3.01 16.11 -4.48
CA THR A 316 -2.39 17.41 -4.77
C THR A 316 -2.63 17.95 -6.18
N GLY A 317 -3.04 17.07 -7.11
CA GLY A 317 -3.27 17.38 -8.53
C GLY A 317 -4.70 17.12 -8.99
N GLU A 318 -4.92 17.24 -10.30
CA GLU A 318 -6.19 16.83 -10.91
C GLU A 318 -6.39 15.32 -10.73
N TRP A 319 -7.63 14.93 -10.39
CA TRP A 319 -8.02 13.54 -10.19
C TRP A 319 -9.22 13.18 -11.07
N PRO A 320 -9.01 13.01 -12.40
CA PRO A 320 -10.08 12.68 -13.34
C PRO A 320 -10.78 11.36 -13.00
N GLU A 321 -10.07 10.43 -12.37
CA GLU A 321 -10.59 9.13 -11.89
C GLU A 321 -11.70 9.28 -10.85
N ALA A 322 -11.82 10.42 -10.15
CA ALA A 322 -12.94 10.69 -9.25
C ALA A 322 -14.31 10.51 -9.94
N SER A 323 -14.37 10.78 -11.25
CA SER A 323 -15.57 10.64 -12.07
C SER A 323 -16.04 9.18 -12.20
N PHE A 324 -15.13 8.21 -12.19
CA PHE A 324 -15.45 6.77 -12.21
C PHE A 324 -16.22 6.35 -10.96
N TYR A 325 -15.84 6.85 -9.79
CA TYR A 325 -16.53 6.56 -8.53
C TYR A 325 -17.90 7.24 -8.43
N GLY A 326 -18.13 8.27 -9.26
CA GLY A 326 -19.38 9.00 -9.33
C GLY A 326 -19.58 10.00 -8.21
N TYR A 327 -18.51 10.63 -7.69
CA TYR A 327 -18.63 11.69 -6.68
C TYR A 327 -19.33 12.94 -7.24
N ASP A 328 -20.30 13.48 -6.49
CA ASP A 328 -20.91 14.78 -6.79
C ASP A 328 -20.04 15.95 -6.34
N ALA A 329 -19.14 15.73 -5.36
CA ALA A 329 -18.14 16.69 -4.92
C ALA A 329 -16.82 16.01 -4.53
N VAL A 330 -15.72 16.71 -4.81
CA VAL A 330 -14.36 16.31 -4.41
C VAL A 330 -13.71 17.50 -3.71
N HIS A 331 -13.28 17.26 -2.47
CA HIS A 331 -12.53 18.19 -1.62
C HIS A 331 -11.09 17.70 -1.53
N ASP A 332 -10.31 17.98 -2.57
CA ASP A 332 -8.86 17.75 -2.63
C ASP A 332 -8.08 18.81 -1.82
N LEU A 333 -6.75 18.68 -1.76
CA LEU A 333 -5.89 19.61 -1.01
C LEU A 333 -6.15 21.08 -1.35
N SER A 334 -6.38 21.40 -2.63
CA SER A 334 -6.60 22.77 -3.08
C SER A 334 -7.96 23.34 -2.68
N ARG A 335 -8.95 22.46 -2.45
CA ARG A 335 -10.34 22.80 -2.14
C ARG A 335 -10.66 22.78 -0.66
N LEU A 336 -9.86 22.09 0.16
CA LEU A 336 -10.07 22.01 1.61
C LEU A 336 -9.92 23.35 2.34
N GLY A 337 -9.20 24.31 1.75
CA GLY A 337 -9.02 25.64 2.33
C GLY A 337 -8.02 25.70 3.50
N TYR A 338 -7.17 24.68 3.64
CA TYR A 338 -6.16 24.59 4.69
C TYR A 338 -5.08 25.68 4.54
N ARG A 339 -4.81 26.40 5.63
CA ARG A 339 -3.81 27.48 5.72
C ARG A 339 -2.80 27.28 6.85
N GLY A 340 -2.79 26.08 7.43
CA GLY A 340 -1.78 25.69 8.42
C GLY A 340 -0.40 25.44 7.81
N PRO A 341 0.55 24.95 8.62
CA PRO A 341 1.91 24.64 8.15
C PRO A 341 1.89 23.56 7.05
N ASP A 342 2.80 23.69 6.07
CA ASP A 342 3.01 22.67 5.04
C ASP A 342 3.90 21.53 5.57
N LEU A 343 3.28 20.36 5.76
CA LEU A 343 3.87 19.17 6.35
C LEU A 343 4.31 18.12 5.30
N GLY A 344 4.33 18.46 4.01
CA GLY A 344 4.79 17.56 2.96
C GLY A 344 3.69 16.69 2.37
N TRP A 345 3.76 15.37 2.52
CA TRP A 345 2.73 14.48 1.97
C TRP A 345 1.45 14.51 2.82
N ALA A 346 1.59 14.42 4.14
CA ALA A 346 0.49 14.53 5.09
C ALA A 346 0.27 16.00 5.53
N THR A 347 0.09 16.92 4.57
CA THR A 347 0.03 18.36 4.86
C THR A 347 -1.13 18.76 5.75
N VAL A 348 -2.28 18.11 5.62
CA VAL A 348 -3.51 18.50 6.31
C VAL A 348 -3.76 17.56 7.50
N PRO A 349 -3.72 18.05 8.75
CA PRO A 349 -4.08 17.26 9.92
C PRO A 349 -5.51 16.74 9.87
N ASP A 350 -5.73 15.53 10.37
CA ASP A 350 -7.03 14.83 10.28
C ASP A 350 -8.14 15.58 10.99
N GLN A 351 -7.84 16.24 12.11
CA GLN A 351 -8.82 17.10 12.77
C GLN A 351 -9.25 18.29 11.90
N TYR A 352 -8.35 18.86 11.08
CA TYR A 352 -8.74 19.86 10.09
C TYR A 352 -9.57 19.24 8.97
N THR A 353 -9.15 18.10 8.43
CA THR A 353 -9.87 17.37 7.38
C THR A 353 -11.32 17.12 7.79
N LEU A 354 -11.55 16.64 9.01
CA LEU A 354 -12.89 16.40 9.58
C LEU A 354 -13.66 17.71 9.81
N ALA A 355 -13.02 18.78 10.28
CA ALA A 355 -13.67 20.08 10.43
C ALA A 355 -14.06 20.72 9.08
N ALA A 356 -13.24 20.53 8.05
CA ALA A 356 -13.54 20.98 6.70
C ALA A 356 -14.70 20.19 6.08
N PHE A 357 -14.69 18.86 6.27
CA PHE A 357 -15.80 17.98 5.89
C PHE A 357 -17.12 18.44 6.55
N GLU A 358 -17.09 18.80 7.82
CA GLU A 358 -18.29 19.29 8.49
C GLU A 358 -18.85 20.57 7.89
N ARG A 359 -17.98 21.56 7.69
CA ARG A 359 -18.41 22.85 7.14
C ARG A 359 -18.93 22.72 5.71
N ALA A 360 -18.32 21.83 4.91
CA ALA A 360 -18.60 21.74 3.48
C ALA A 360 -19.74 20.78 3.14
N GLU A 361 -19.95 19.72 3.92
CA GLU A 361 -20.85 18.61 3.57
C GLU A 361 -21.75 18.19 4.75
N HIS A 362 -21.24 17.43 5.73
CA HIS A 362 -22.08 16.77 6.74
C HIS A 362 -22.92 17.75 7.58
N GLY A 363 -22.35 18.87 8.03
CA GLY A 363 -23.06 19.87 8.83
C GLY A 363 -24.09 20.72 8.07
N ARG A 364 -24.28 20.50 6.76
CA ARG A 364 -25.31 21.20 5.97
C ARG A 364 -26.68 20.53 6.15
N THR A 365 -27.71 21.36 6.32
CA THR A 365 -29.10 20.90 6.48
C THR A 365 -29.88 20.83 5.15
N ASP A 366 -29.47 21.59 4.13
CA ASP A 366 -30.07 21.58 2.79
C ASP A 366 -29.31 20.64 1.85
N ARG A 367 -29.48 19.34 2.06
CA ARG A 367 -28.94 18.27 1.22
C ARG A 367 -29.74 16.97 1.38
N PRO A 368 -29.70 16.05 0.41
CA PRO A 368 -30.09 14.67 0.65
C PRO A 368 -29.11 13.97 1.63
N PRO A 369 -29.41 12.73 2.04
CA PRO A 369 -28.46 11.90 2.77
C PRO A 369 -27.11 11.80 2.04
N LEU A 370 -26.04 11.69 2.80
CA LEU A 370 -24.66 11.80 2.36
C LEU A 370 -23.97 10.44 2.38
N MET A 371 -23.26 10.08 1.32
CA MET A 371 -22.21 9.08 1.37
C MET A 371 -20.88 9.78 1.16
N ALA A 372 -20.00 9.69 2.15
CA ALA A 372 -18.70 10.34 2.11
C ALA A 372 -17.58 9.30 2.15
N GLU A 373 -16.59 9.45 1.29
CA GLU A 373 -15.28 8.83 1.44
C GLU A 373 -14.32 9.88 2.00
N ILE A 374 -13.59 9.55 3.07
CA ILE A 374 -12.59 10.41 3.69
C ILE A 374 -11.28 9.62 3.79
N ALA A 375 -10.21 10.16 3.21
CA ALA A 375 -8.86 9.63 3.35
C ALA A 375 -8.10 10.43 4.41
N LEU A 376 -8.00 9.91 5.62
CA LEU A 376 -7.19 10.53 6.67
C LEU A 376 -5.72 10.20 6.45
N VAL A 377 -4.83 11.18 6.63
CA VAL A 377 -3.43 11.10 6.18
C VAL A 377 -2.41 11.38 7.29
N SER A 378 -2.83 11.76 8.49
CA SER A 378 -1.90 12.20 9.54
C SER A 378 -0.97 11.09 10.05
N SER A 379 -1.36 9.83 9.87
CA SER A 379 -0.54 8.66 10.17
C SER A 379 0.40 8.24 9.03
N HIS A 380 0.45 8.95 7.90
CA HIS A 380 1.44 8.72 6.85
C HIS A 380 2.85 9.17 7.30
N ALA A 381 3.87 8.36 7.02
CA ALA A 381 5.27 8.76 7.22
C ALA A 381 5.63 9.99 6.35
N PRO A 382 6.57 10.87 6.75
CA PRO A 382 7.53 10.75 7.85
C PRO A 382 7.14 11.45 9.18
N TRP A 383 5.88 11.86 9.37
CA TRP A 383 5.40 12.54 10.60
C TRP A 383 6.24 13.76 11.04
N PRO A 384 6.45 14.76 10.16
CA PRO A 384 7.18 15.97 10.53
C PRO A 384 6.45 16.81 11.59
N LEU A 385 5.15 16.57 11.74
CA LEU A 385 4.33 16.99 12.86
C LEU A 385 3.43 15.81 13.27
N ILE A 386 3.33 15.58 14.58
CA ILE A 386 2.26 14.77 15.17
C ILE A 386 1.43 15.74 16.01
N PRO A 387 0.25 16.17 15.52
CA PRO A 387 -0.54 17.17 16.22
C PRO A 387 -1.07 16.63 17.55
N ARG A 388 -1.47 17.54 18.43
CA ARG A 388 -2.35 17.24 19.55
C ARG A 388 -3.75 17.71 19.19
N LEU A 389 -4.77 17.04 19.72
CA LEU A 389 -6.14 17.51 19.60
C LEU A 389 -6.27 18.91 20.20
N VAL A 390 -6.94 19.79 19.46
CA VAL A 390 -7.39 21.10 19.94
C VAL A 390 -8.90 21.11 20.05
N ASP A 391 -9.47 22.14 20.69
CA ASP A 391 -10.92 22.34 20.65
C ASP A 391 -11.39 22.59 19.21
N TRP A 392 -12.56 22.05 18.84
CA TRP A 392 -13.09 22.15 17.48
C TRP A 392 -13.23 23.60 16.99
N ASP A 393 -13.61 24.52 17.87
CA ASP A 393 -13.71 25.96 17.54
C ASP A 393 -12.34 26.61 17.29
N ALA A 394 -11.25 26.03 17.82
CA ALA A 394 -9.90 26.53 17.62
C ALA A 394 -9.26 26.03 16.31
N VAL A 395 -9.85 25.02 15.64
CA VAL A 395 -9.29 24.45 14.40
C VAL A 395 -9.22 25.51 13.29
N GLY A 396 -10.27 26.33 13.14
CA GLY A 396 -10.30 27.45 12.19
C GLY A 396 -9.88 27.06 10.76
N ASP A 397 -8.90 27.80 10.22
CA ASP A 397 -8.28 27.55 8.91
C ASP A 397 -7.03 26.64 8.98
N GLY A 398 -6.75 26.04 10.14
CA GLY A 398 -5.61 25.17 10.37
C GLY A 398 -4.35 25.89 10.85
N SER A 399 -4.34 27.22 10.92
CA SER A 399 -3.19 28.00 11.41
C SER A 399 -2.77 27.63 12.85
N VAL A 400 -3.69 27.14 13.68
CA VAL A 400 -3.42 26.69 15.07
C VAL A 400 -2.32 25.61 15.15
N PHE A 401 -2.20 24.77 14.13
CA PHE A 401 -1.19 23.70 14.09
C PHE A 401 0.24 24.21 13.92
N ALA A 402 0.44 25.46 13.48
CA ALA A 402 1.77 26.05 13.35
C ALA A 402 2.53 26.09 14.69
N SER A 403 1.79 26.26 15.81
CA SER A 403 2.35 26.27 17.16
C SER A 403 2.96 24.93 17.60
N MET A 404 2.67 23.84 16.87
CA MET A 404 3.11 22.48 17.20
C MET A 404 4.30 22.03 16.36
N THR A 405 4.70 22.80 15.34
CA THR A 405 5.82 22.45 14.48
C THR A 405 7.14 22.44 15.25
N THR A 406 8.03 21.50 14.93
CA THR A 406 9.35 21.39 15.59
C THR A 406 10.43 22.23 14.90
N GLY A 407 10.19 22.64 13.65
CA GLY A 407 11.19 23.28 12.79
C GLY A 407 12.25 22.31 12.21
N GLU A 408 12.12 21.01 12.50
CA GLU A 408 13.00 19.98 11.93
C GLU A 408 12.71 19.76 10.43
N PRO A 409 13.71 19.27 9.66
CA PRO A 409 13.47 18.77 8.31
C PRO A 409 12.37 17.70 8.29
N ARG A 410 11.61 17.63 7.19
CA ARG A 410 10.42 16.75 7.13
C ARG A 410 10.77 15.28 7.32
N ASP A 411 11.93 14.87 6.84
CA ASP A 411 12.47 13.51 6.86
C ASP A 411 13.37 13.24 8.08
N ALA A 412 13.47 14.17 9.04
CA ALA A 412 14.38 14.06 10.18
C ALA A 412 14.12 12.82 11.05
N ILE A 413 12.91 12.27 11.03
CA ILE A 413 12.56 11.06 11.79
C ILE A 413 13.46 9.87 11.46
N TRP A 414 13.89 9.74 10.21
CA TRP A 414 14.70 8.59 9.77
C TRP A 414 16.10 8.58 10.36
N ALA A 415 16.60 9.75 10.79
CA ALA A 415 17.88 9.88 11.47
C ALA A 415 17.80 9.59 12.98
N LYS A 416 16.60 9.50 13.56
CA LYS A 416 16.39 9.34 15.01
C LYS A 416 16.48 7.90 15.49
N GLY A 417 16.35 6.94 14.59
CA GLY A 417 16.48 5.51 14.88
C GLY A 417 15.13 4.76 14.91
N PRO A 418 15.16 3.41 14.93
CA PRO A 418 13.97 2.58 14.76
C PRO A 418 12.91 2.78 15.85
N ASP A 419 13.33 2.96 17.11
CA ASP A 419 12.41 3.09 18.24
C ASP A 419 11.61 4.40 18.17
N GLU A 420 12.26 5.50 17.82
CA GLU A 420 11.64 6.80 17.60
C GLU A 420 10.68 6.78 16.40
N VAL A 421 11.04 6.10 15.31
CA VAL A 421 10.16 5.91 14.13
C VAL A 421 8.91 5.12 14.54
N ARG A 422 9.06 4.02 15.29
CA ARG A 422 7.95 3.23 15.85
C ARG A 422 7.06 4.07 16.78
N ALA A 423 7.65 4.88 17.64
CA ALA A 423 6.92 5.76 18.55
C ALA A 423 6.20 6.92 17.82
N ALA A 424 6.76 7.42 16.72
CA ALA A 424 6.12 8.42 15.87
C ALA A 424 4.89 7.85 15.16
N TYR A 425 5.03 6.69 14.51
CA TYR A 425 3.91 5.96 13.92
C TYR A 425 2.78 5.74 14.93
N ARG A 426 3.09 5.16 16.11
CA ARG A 426 2.10 4.93 17.17
C ARG A 426 1.34 6.21 17.54
N ARG A 427 2.05 7.29 17.86
CA ARG A 427 1.42 8.58 18.28
C ARG A 427 0.61 9.22 17.16
N SER A 428 1.01 9.05 15.89
CA SER A 428 0.25 9.56 14.75
C SER A 428 -1.08 8.82 14.57
N LEU A 429 -1.11 7.50 14.79
CA LEU A 429 -2.35 6.72 14.81
C LEU A 429 -3.24 7.08 16.00
N GLU A 430 -2.65 7.27 17.19
CA GLU A 430 -3.41 7.75 18.36
C GLU A 430 -4.14 9.05 18.06
N TYR A 431 -3.46 10.01 17.40
CA TYR A 431 -4.06 11.27 16.98
C TYR A 431 -5.20 11.07 15.96
N SER A 432 -4.98 10.24 14.95
CA SER A 432 -5.94 10.02 13.86
C SER A 432 -7.23 9.37 14.37
N LEU A 433 -7.09 8.31 15.19
CA LEU A 433 -8.20 7.61 15.83
C LEU A 433 -8.94 8.50 16.83
N ALA A 434 -8.20 9.25 17.67
CA ALA A 434 -8.82 10.16 18.63
C ALA A 434 -9.55 11.33 17.94
N SER A 435 -9.05 11.80 16.78
CA SER A 435 -9.73 12.82 15.97
C SER A 435 -11.08 12.33 15.44
N LEU A 436 -11.14 11.11 14.91
CA LEU A 436 -12.40 10.50 14.46
C LEU A 436 -13.39 10.28 15.62
N VAL A 437 -12.94 9.70 16.74
CA VAL A 437 -13.79 9.50 17.92
C VAL A 437 -14.34 10.84 18.42
N SER A 438 -13.48 11.86 18.52
CA SER A 438 -13.87 13.21 18.92
C SER A 438 -14.89 13.82 17.95
N TRP A 439 -14.74 13.58 16.65
CA TRP A 439 -15.65 14.07 15.62
C TRP A 439 -17.03 13.44 15.75
N VAL A 440 -17.11 12.11 15.87
CA VAL A 440 -18.39 11.40 16.08
C VAL A 440 -19.06 11.86 17.36
N ARG A 441 -18.29 12.03 18.46
CA ARG A 441 -18.84 12.53 19.73
C ARG A 441 -19.45 13.93 19.59
N THR A 442 -18.81 14.80 18.82
CA THR A 442 -19.20 16.21 18.72
C THR A 442 -20.32 16.44 17.71
N TYR A 443 -20.28 15.75 16.56
CA TYR A 443 -21.16 16.04 15.43
C TYR A 443 -22.06 14.87 15.01
N GLY A 444 -21.81 13.65 15.50
CA GLY A 444 -22.60 12.49 15.14
C GLY A 444 -24.01 12.51 15.75
N ASP A 445 -24.99 12.14 14.94
CA ASP A 445 -26.42 12.10 15.29
C ASP A 445 -26.99 10.67 15.25
N ASP A 446 -28.32 10.54 15.16
CA ASP A 446 -29.04 9.27 15.10
C ASP A 446 -28.96 8.60 13.70
N ASP A 447 -28.60 9.39 12.69
CA ASP A 447 -28.59 9.01 11.27
C ASP A 447 -27.18 8.73 10.75
N LEU A 448 -26.13 9.01 11.53
CA LEU A 448 -24.75 8.68 11.19
C LEU A 448 -24.47 7.16 11.26
N VAL A 449 -23.91 6.64 10.17
CA VAL A 449 -23.24 5.33 10.08
C VAL A 449 -21.79 5.56 9.64
N LEU A 450 -20.85 5.39 10.56
CA LEU A 450 -19.42 5.47 10.28
C LEU A 450 -18.86 4.07 10.01
N ILE A 451 -18.20 3.90 8.88
CA ILE A 451 -17.34 2.77 8.55
C ILE A 451 -15.91 3.28 8.64
N LEU A 452 -15.21 3.01 9.74
CA LEU A 452 -13.78 3.32 9.86
C LEU A 452 -12.95 2.08 9.57
N LEU A 453 -11.87 2.23 8.81
CA LEU A 453 -10.97 1.13 8.47
C LEU A 453 -9.57 1.61 8.18
N GLY A 454 -8.59 0.71 8.31
CA GLY A 454 -7.29 0.93 7.67
C GLY A 454 -7.36 0.71 6.15
N ASP A 455 -6.50 1.41 5.43
CA ASP A 455 -6.21 1.14 4.02
C ASP A 455 -5.19 0.00 3.88
N HIS A 456 -4.10 0.01 4.65
CA HIS A 456 -3.08 -1.02 4.70
C HIS A 456 -2.29 -1.02 6.01
N GLN A 457 -1.43 -2.03 6.19
CA GLN A 457 -0.41 -2.03 7.23
C GLN A 457 0.67 -0.96 6.97
N PRO A 458 1.37 -0.46 7.99
CA PRO A 458 2.44 0.50 7.79
C PRO A 458 3.66 -0.16 7.10
N LEU A 459 4.73 0.61 6.92
CA LEU A 459 5.97 0.12 6.30
C LEU A 459 6.48 -1.19 6.95
N PRO A 460 6.98 -2.16 6.18
CA PRO A 460 7.52 -3.42 6.71
C PRO A 460 8.63 -3.26 7.77
N SER A 461 9.36 -2.14 7.76
CA SER A 461 10.33 -1.81 8.81
C SER A 461 9.72 -1.61 10.21
N LEU A 462 8.41 -1.31 10.27
CA LEU A 462 7.65 -1.11 11.50
C LEU A 462 7.01 -2.40 12.01
N THR A 463 6.41 -3.19 11.11
CA THR A 463 5.72 -4.45 11.44
C THR A 463 6.68 -5.63 11.58
N GLY A 464 7.83 -5.57 10.91
CA GLY A 464 8.75 -6.70 10.80
C GLY A 464 8.38 -7.68 9.69
N GLU A 465 9.21 -8.71 9.52
CA GLU A 465 9.00 -9.73 8.50
C GLU A 465 7.81 -10.63 8.84
N GLY A 466 6.99 -10.96 7.83
CA GLY A 466 5.88 -11.91 7.97
C GLY A 466 4.60 -11.34 8.58
N ALA A 467 4.53 -10.02 8.78
CA ALA A 467 3.30 -9.36 9.18
C ALA A 467 2.15 -9.65 8.19
N SER A 468 0.93 -9.77 8.73
CA SER A 468 -0.27 -9.95 7.92
C SER A 468 -0.54 -8.71 7.04
N ARG A 469 -1.46 -8.82 6.08
CA ARG A 469 -2.01 -7.66 5.34
C ARG A 469 -3.32 -7.17 5.94
N ASP A 470 -3.66 -7.66 7.14
CA ASP A 470 -4.95 -7.40 7.74
C ASP A 470 -5.01 -5.98 8.29
N VAL A 471 -6.16 -5.33 8.13
CA VAL A 471 -6.48 -4.00 8.64
C VAL A 471 -7.77 -4.07 9.48
N PRO A 472 -7.86 -3.38 10.62
CA PRO A 472 -9.12 -3.28 11.35
C PRO A 472 -10.18 -2.57 10.51
N ILE A 473 -11.43 -3.00 10.67
CA ILE A 473 -12.63 -2.31 10.19
C ILE A 473 -13.66 -2.29 11.30
N SER A 474 -14.36 -1.17 11.45
CA SER A 474 -15.44 -1.00 12.43
C SER A 474 -16.62 -0.26 11.81
N ILE A 475 -17.83 -0.75 12.07
CA ILE A 475 -19.09 -0.03 11.82
C ILE A 475 -19.58 0.54 13.14
N VAL A 476 -19.78 1.85 13.18
CA VAL A 476 -20.26 2.62 14.33
C VAL A 476 -21.59 3.27 13.96
N ALA A 477 -22.62 3.05 14.76
CA ALA A 477 -23.93 3.65 14.58
C ALA A 477 -24.66 3.79 15.91
N ARG A 478 -25.52 4.80 16.02
CA ARG A 478 -26.44 4.94 17.15
C ARG A 478 -27.71 4.12 16.95
N ASP A 479 -28.18 4.02 15.70
CA ASP A 479 -29.33 3.21 15.35
C ASP A 479 -29.01 1.70 15.47
N PRO A 480 -29.60 0.98 16.45
CA PRO A 480 -29.35 -0.44 16.63
C PRO A 480 -29.83 -1.29 15.44
N ALA A 481 -30.76 -0.80 14.61
CA ALA A 481 -31.22 -1.52 13.43
C ALA A 481 -30.10 -1.68 12.38
N VAL A 482 -29.15 -0.74 12.31
CA VAL A 482 -27.98 -0.85 11.43
C VAL A 482 -27.09 -2.00 11.88
N LEU A 483 -26.77 -2.07 13.17
CA LEU A 483 -25.91 -3.12 13.73
C LEU A 483 -26.57 -4.49 13.73
N ALA A 484 -27.89 -4.55 13.95
CA ALA A 484 -28.65 -5.81 13.87
C ALA A 484 -28.57 -6.46 12.47
N ARG A 485 -28.45 -5.67 11.39
CA ARG A 485 -28.33 -6.21 10.02
C ARG A 485 -27.00 -6.92 9.76
N ILE A 486 -25.95 -6.52 10.48
CA ILE A 486 -24.61 -7.10 10.34
C ILE A 486 -24.31 -8.16 11.41
N GLU A 487 -25.26 -8.50 12.29
CA GLU A 487 -25.06 -9.51 13.35
C GLU A 487 -24.57 -10.86 12.77
N ARG A 488 -25.16 -11.28 11.64
CA ARG A 488 -24.79 -12.51 10.92
C ARG A 488 -23.35 -12.50 10.36
N TRP A 489 -22.67 -11.36 10.36
CA TRP A 489 -21.28 -11.27 9.93
C TRP A 489 -20.31 -11.83 10.98
N GLY A 490 -20.75 -11.98 12.24
CA GLY A 490 -19.92 -12.50 13.33
C GLY A 490 -18.85 -11.52 13.79
N TRP A 491 -19.04 -10.22 13.52
CA TRP A 491 -18.15 -9.15 13.98
C TRP A 491 -18.32 -8.93 15.48
N GLN A 492 -17.25 -8.50 16.14
CA GLN A 492 -17.18 -8.41 17.59
C GLN A 492 -17.58 -7.02 18.11
N ASP A 493 -18.00 -6.95 19.36
CA ASP A 493 -18.37 -5.69 20.00
C ASP A 493 -17.13 -4.81 20.24
N GLY A 494 -17.27 -3.50 20.05
CA GLY A 494 -16.22 -2.52 20.31
C GLY A 494 -15.45 -2.11 19.06
N LEU A 495 -14.67 -1.04 19.18
CA LEU A 495 -13.81 -0.49 18.12
C LEU A 495 -12.56 -1.33 17.87
N ARG A 496 -12.14 -2.13 18.86
CA ARG A 496 -10.95 -2.99 18.77
C ARG A 496 -11.35 -4.43 18.45
N PRO A 497 -11.03 -4.94 17.25
CA PRO A 497 -11.21 -6.36 16.96
C PRO A 497 -10.32 -7.20 17.89
N GLY A 498 -10.87 -8.31 18.40
CA GLY A 498 -10.08 -9.33 19.10
C GLY A 498 -9.29 -10.21 18.13
N PRO A 499 -8.32 -11.00 18.63
CA PRO A 499 -7.42 -11.80 17.79
C PRO A 499 -8.15 -12.87 16.95
N GLU A 500 -9.31 -13.33 17.43
CA GLU A 500 -10.17 -14.32 16.77
C GLU A 500 -11.27 -13.66 15.90
N ALA A 501 -11.23 -12.34 15.70
CA ALA A 501 -12.19 -11.67 14.84
C ALA A 501 -12.09 -12.18 13.39
N PRO A 502 -13.22 -12.29 12.66
CA PRO A 502 -13.19 -12.80 11.30
C PRO A 502 -12.35 -11.89 10.39
N VAL A 503 -11.63 -12.51 9.45
CA VAL A 503 -10.87 -11.83 8.40
C VAL A 503 -11.53 -12.10 7.05
N TRP A 504 -11.89 -11.05 6.32
CA TRP A 504 -12.35 -11.15 4.93
C TRP A 504 -11.37 -10.50 3.97
N PRO A 505 -11.24 -10.95 2.72
CA PRO A 505 -10.51 -10.16 1.74
C PRO A 505 -11.26 -8.82 1.52
N MET A 506 -10.53 -7.72 1.38
CA MET A 506 -11.11 -6.37 1.33
C MET A 506 -12.13 -6.18 0.19
N ASP A 507 -11.91 -6.84 -0.96
CA ASP A 507 -12.82 -6.83 -2.10
C ASP A 507 -14.19 -7.49 -1.81
N ALA A 508 -14.28 -8.35 -0.79
CA ALA A 508 -15.56 -8.94 -0.40
C ALA A 508 -16.49 -7.96 0.33
N PHE A 509 -15.98 -6.83 0.85
CA PHE A 509 -16.77 -5.92 1.67
C PHE A 509 -17.94 -5.31 0.89
N ARG A 510 -17.68 -4.71 -0.28
CA ARG A 510 -18.70 -4.02 -1.11
C ARG A 510 -19.93 -4.88 -1.33
N ASP A 511 -19.74 -6.09 -1.85
CA ASP A 511 -20.85 -6.98 -2.19
C ASP A 511 -21.62 -7.44 -0.95
N ARG A 512 -20.92 -7.74 0.15
CA ARG A 512 -21.56 -8.12 1.42
C ARG A 512 -22.36 -6.98 2.02
N PHE A 513 -21.81 -5.77 2.00
CA PHE A 513 -22.46 -4.55 2.46
C PHE A 513 -23.72 -4.26 1.63
N LEU A 514 -23.58 -4.18 0.31
CA LEU A 514 -24.71 -3.89 -0.58
C LEU A 514 -25.81 -4.95 -0.45
N ARG A 515 -25.49 -6.25 -0.40
CA ARG A 515 -26.49 -7.32 -0.20
C ARG A 515 -27.17 -7.28 1.16
N THR A 516 -26.53 -6.70 2.18
CA THR A 516 -27.07 -6.64 3.54
C THR A 516 -28.02 -5.45 3.72
N PHE A 517 -27.74 -4.34 3.03
CA PHE A 517 -28.52 -3.10 3.16
C PHE A 517 -29.48 -2.82 1.99
N THR A 518 -29.36 -3.54 0.89
CA THR A 518 -30.32 -3.53 -0.23
C THR A 518 -31.50 -4.44 0.06
N GLY A 519 -32.70 -3.97 -0.25
CA GLY A 519 -33.92 -4.76 -0.08
C GLY A 519 -34.12 -5.71 -1.25
N THR A 520 -34.55 -6.94 -0.98
CA THR A 520 -35.20 -7.77 -2.01
C THR A 520 -36.61 -7.23 -2.18
N ALA A 521 -36.95 -6.64 -3.33
CA ALA A 521 -38.36 -6.40 -3.62
C ALA A 521 -39.13 -7.73 -3.67
N GLY A 522 -40.12 -7.87 -2.79
CA GLY A 522 -41.29 -8.73 -3.00
C GLY A 522 -41.12 -10.23 -2.78
N SER A 523 -41.09 -10.69 -1.53
CA SER A 523 -41.90 -11.85 -1.17
C SER A 523 -43.30 -11.36 -0.82
N GLY A 524 -44.18 -11.25 -1.81
CA GLY A 524 -45.62 -11.15 -1.55
C GLY A 524 -46.08 -12.37 -0.74
N PRO A 525 -47.19 -12.26 0.01
CA PRO A 525 -47.67 -13.39 0.81
C PRO A 525 -48.02 -14.54 -0.13
N ALA A 526 -47.35 -15.68 0.05
CA ALA A 526 -47.83 -16.94 -0.51
C ALA A 526 -49.22 -17.20 0.07
N ARG A 527 -50.23 -17.19 -0.80
CA ARG A 527 -51.55 -17.74 -0.51
C ARG A 527 -51.52 -19.25 -0.68
#